data_AF-A0A9Q9IWJ7-F1
#
_entry.id   AF-A0A9Q9IWJ7-F1
#
_cell.length_a   1.000
_cell.length_b   1.000
_cell.length_c   1.000
_cell.angle_alpha   90.00
_cell.angle_beta   90.00
_cell.angle_gamma   90.00
#
_symmetry.space_group_name_H-M   'P 1'
#
loop_
_entity.id
_entity.type
_entity.pdbx_description
1 polymer ?
#
loop_
_entity_poly.entity_id
_entity_poly.type
_entity_poly.pdbx_seq_one_letter_code
_entity_poly.pdbx_strand_id
1 'polypeptide(L)'
;MVLESALAGDGAGVVHTFDAVVDRRGMSAAYDVAWRLAGEMVGENLARGPWRLEFPDIDDANYDKRWVARFVSAYVNEDIPSGTALFTVALVDGKLPDCLMTLAGSAVATLRRRGAA
;
A
#
# COMPACT_ATOMS: atom_id res chain seq x y z
N MET A 1 1.06 11.96 -9.40
CA MET A 1 1.38 12.63 -8.12
C MET A 1 1.96 11.70 -7.05
N VAL A 2 1.21 10.85 -6.33
CA VAL A 2 1.82 10.01 -5.26
C VAL A 2 2.94 9.12 -5.80
N LEU A 3 2.71 8.45 -6.92
CA LEU A 3 3.71 7.59 -7.56
C LEU A 3 4.93 8.38 -8.04
N GLU A 4 4.74 9.58 -8.59
CA GLU A 4 5.84 10.46 -9.06
C GLU A 4 6.67 11.01 -7.91
N SER A 5 6.02 11.40 -6.80
CA SER A 5 6.71 11.86 -5.58
C SER A 5 7.50 10.72 -4.94
N ALA A 6 6.88 9.53 -4.87
CA ALA A 6 7.54 8.33 -4.39
C ALA A 6 8.73 7.95 -5.29
N LEU A 7 8.56 8.01 -6.62
CA LEU A 7 9.64 7.73 -7.59
C LEU A 7 10.79 8.73 -7.49
N ALA A 8 10.50 10.00 -7.18
CA ALA A 8 11.49 11.04 -6.88
C ALA A 8 12.19 10.87 -5.52
N GLY A 9 11.77 9.91 -4.69
CA GLY A 9 12.29 9.71 -3.34
C GLY A 9 11.76 10.74 -2.33
N ASP A 10 10.73 11.51 -2.69
CA ASP A 10 10.10 12.49 -1.83
C ASP A 10 9.03 11.84 -0.95
N GLY A 11 9.48 11.27 0.16
CA GLY A 11 8.59 10.67 1.15
C GLY A 11 7.65 11.68 1.81
N ALA A 12 8.09 12.93 2.00
CA ALA A 12 7.26 13.98 2.57
C ALA A 12 6.11 14.36 1.61
N GLY A 13 6.38 14.42 0.31
CA GLY A 13 5.36 14.63 -0.73
C GLY A 13 4.34 13.50 -0.84
N VAL A 14 4.74 12.24 -0.57
CA VAL A 14 3.83 11.10 -0.50
C VAL A 14 2.87 11.24 0.67
N VAL A 15 3.38 11.50 1.89
CA VAL A 15 2.55 11.75 3.08
C VAL A 15 1.64 12.95 2.84
N HIS A 16 2.19 14.06 2.36
CA HIS A 16 1.42 15.28 2.13
C HIS A 16 0.31 15.09 1.09
N THR A 17 0.54 14.28 0.05
CA THR A 17 -0.51 13.97 -0.93
C THR A 17 -1.57 13.06 -0.33
N PHE A 18 -1.20 12.09 0.51
CA PHE A 18 -2.16 11.26 1.22
C PHE A 18 -3.00 12.08 2.21
N ASP A 19 -2.36 12.90 3.05
CA ASP A 19 -3.04 13.81 3.97
C ASP A 19 -3.93 14.79 3.23
N ALA A 20 -3.46 15.38 2.12
CA ALA A 20 -4.28 16.26 1.29
C ALA A 20 -5.47 15.53 0.64
N VAL A 21 -5.36 14.25 0.32
CA VAL A 21 -6.49 13.45 -0.20
C VAL A 21 -7.47 13.11 0.93
N VAL A 22 -6.98 12.77 2.12
CA VAL A 22 -7.78 12.52 3.32
C VAL A 22 -8.57 13.78 3.70
N ASP A 23 -7.90 14.93 3.80
CA ASP A 23 -8.52 16.20 4.20
C ASP A 23 -9.54 16.71 3.18
N ARG A 24 -9.28 16.50 1.88
CA ARG A 24 -10.07 17.11 0.80
C ARG A 24 -11.18 16.22 0.25
N ARG A 25 -11.05 14.90 0.36
CA ARG A 25 -11.99 13.92 -0.21
C ARG A 25 -12.40 12.80 0.75
N GLY A 26 -11.88 12.82 1.97
CA GLY A 26 -12.23 11.86 3.01
C GLY A 26 -11.56 10.49 2.85
N MET A 27 -11.90 9.62 3.79
CA MET A 27 -11.24 8.33 4.01
C MET A 27 -11.32 7.36 2.83
N SER A 28 -12.46 7.31 2.13
CA SER A 28 -12.65 6.44 0.96
C SER A 28 -11.67 6.79 -0.16
N ALA A 29 -11.34 8.07 -0.35
CA ALA A 29 -10.39 8.47 -1.38
C ALA A 29 -8.95 8.05 -1.04
N ALA A 30 -8.57 8.08 0.24
CA ALA A 30 -7.26 7.60 0.68
C ALA A 30 -7.12 6.08 0.53
N TYR A 31 -8.20 5.35 0.84
CA TYR A 31 -8.28 3.91 0.59
C TYR A 31 -8.12 3.59 -0.91
N ASP A 32 -8.83 4.29 -1.79
CA ASP A 32 -8.74 4.08 -3.24
C ASP A 32 -7.33 4.29 -3.79
N VAL A 33 -6.59 5.28 -3.25
CA VAL A 33 -5.19 5.54 -3.62
C VAL A 33 -4.28 4.40 -3.13
N ALA A 34 -4.45 3.95 -1.89
CA ALA A 34 -3.69 2.81 -1.36
C ALA A 34 -3.98 1.52 -2.14
N TRP A 35 -5.25 1.28 -2.50
CA TRP A 35 -5.68 0.13 -3.29
C TRP A 35 -5.05 0.14 -4.70
N ARG A 36 -5.00 1.30 -5.35
CA ARG A 36 -4.30 1.45 -6.64
C ARG A 36 -2.79 1.20 -6.53
N LEU A 37 -2.14 1.70 -5.47
CA LEU A 37 -0.72 1.46 -5.23
C LEU A 37 -0.40 -0.03 -5.03
N ALA A 38 -1.26 -0.76 -4.32
CA ALA A 38 -1.14 -2.21 -4.21
C ALA A 38 -1.26 -2.88 -5.60
N GLY A 39 -2.13 -2.37 -6.47
CA GLY A 39 -2.22 -2.81 -7.87
C GLY A 39 -0.94 -2.59 -8.67
N GLU A 40 -0.33 -1.41 -8.59
CA GLU A 40 0.96 -1.13 -9.23
C GLU A 40 2.07 -2.06 -8.73
N MET A 41 2.10 -2.34 -7.42
CA MET A 41 3.01 -3.32 -6.81
C MET A 41 2.83 -4.72 -7.37
N VAL A 42 1.60 -5.15 -7.62
CA VAL A 42 1.31 -6.49 -8.14
C VAL A 42 1.59 -6.56 -9.65
N GLY A 43 1.35 -5.46 -10.37
CA GLY A 43 1.49 -5.38 -11.82
C GLY A 43 0.35 -6.08 -12.58
N GLU A 44 0.21 -5.79 -13.87
CA GLU A 44 -0.91 -6.25 -14.69
C GLU A 44 -0.88 -7.75 -15.06
N ASN A 45 0.25 -8.43 -14.83
CA ASN A 45 0.46 -9.83 -15.24
C ASN A 45 0.03 -10.88 -14.20
N LEU A 46 -0.51 -10.48 -13.05
CA LEU A 46 -1.01 -11.45 -12.07
C LEU A 46 -2.46 -11.81 -12.40
N ALA A 47 -2.71 -13.07 -12.77
CA ALA A 47 -4.06 -13.61 -12.83
C ALA A 47 -4.67 -13.53 -11.42
N ARG A 48 -5.71 -12.71 -11.23
CA ARG A 48 -6.38 -12.55 -9.94
C ARG A 48 -7.03 -13.87 -9.52
N GLY A 49 -6.91 -14.24 -8.25
CA GLY A 49 -7.37 -15.55 -7.75
C GLY A 49 -7.06 -15.74 -6.26
N PRO A 50 -7.45 -16.88 -5.64
CA PRO A 50 -7.17 -17.18 -4.24
C PRO A 50 -5.69 -17.50 -4.05
N TRP A 51 -4.86 -16.47 -4.04
CA TRP A 51 -3.43 -16.59 -3.83
C TRP A 51 -3.15 -16.74 -2.35
N ARG A 52 -2.51 -17.85 -2.00
CA ARG A 52 -1.92 -18.03 -0.68
C ARG A 52 -0.54 -17.40 -0.70
N LEU A 53 -0.49 -16.09 -0.53
CA LEU A 53 0.77 -15.37 -0.37
C LEU A 53 1.38 -15.74 0.97
N GLU A 54 2.39 -16.60 0.95
CA GLU A 54 3.19 -16.91 2.12
C GLU A 54 4.30 -15.87 2.26
N PHE A 55 4.28 -15.15 3.38
CA PHE A 55 5.30 -14.19 3.75
C PHE A 55 6.10 -14.81 4.90
N PRO A 56 7.15 -15.60 4.63
CA PRO A 56 8.00 -16.14 5.68
C PRO A 56 8.57 -14.99 6.53
N ASP A 57 8.67 -15.22 7.84
CA ASP A 57 9.16 -14.26 8.85
C ASP A 57 8.32 -12.98 8.98
N ILE A 58 7.08 -12.96 8.45
CA ILE A 58 6.19 -11.81 8.59
C ILE A 58 5.92 -11.50 10.07
N ASP A 59 5.89 -12.50 10.95
CA ASP A 59 5.63 -12.29 12.37
C ASP A 59 6.73 -11.49 13.08
N ASP A 60 7.97 -11.56 12.59
CA ASP A 60 9.11 -10.76 13.08
C ASP A 60 9.24 -9.40 12.39
N ALA A 61 8.43 -9.13 11.36
CA ALA A 61 8.47 -7.87 10.64
C ALA A 61 7.82 -6.73 11.44
N ASN A 62 8.34 -5.52 11.22
CA ASN A 62 7.73 -4.30 11.73
C ASN A 62 6.26 -4.19 11.27
N TYR A 63 5.44 -3.53 12.09
CA TYR A 63 3.99 -3.43 11.89
C TYR A 63 3.61 -2.98 10.48
N ASP A 64 4.27 -1.96 9.96
CA ASP A 64 4.10 -1.38 8.63
C ASP A 64 4.34 -2.42 7.53
N LYS A 65 5.40 -3.23 7.62
CA LYS A 65 5.70 -4.28 6.64
C LYS A 65 4.66 -5.39 6.67
N ARG A 66 4.22 -5.80 7.87
CA ARG A 66 3.12 -6.78 8.02
C ARG A 66 1.83 -6.25 7.41
N TRP A 67 1.54 -4.98 7.66
CA TRP A 67 0.37 -4.31 7.12
C TRP A 67 0.42 -4.30 5.59
N VAL A 68 1.54 -3.89 4.98
CA VAL A 68 1.70 -3.86 3.52
C VAL A 68 1.48 -5.25 2.91
N ALA A 69 2.10 -6.28 3.48
CA ALA A 69 1.94 -7.66 2.98
C ALA A 69 0.48 -8.12 3.04
N ARG A 70 -0.22 -7.88 4.16
CA ARG A 70 -1.64 -8.23 4.32
C ARG A 70 -2.55 -7.40 3.42
N PHE A 71 -2.26 -6.12 3.24
CA PHE A 71 -3.02 -5.21 2.39
C PHE A 71 -2.88 -5.57 0.90
N VAL A 72 -1.66 -5.88 0.45
CA VAL A 72 -1.43 -6.39 -0.91
C VAL A 72 -2.10 -7.76 -1.10
N SER A 73 -2.07 -8.63 -0.09
CA SER A 73 -2.80 -9.90 -0.14
C SER A 73 -4.31 -9.69 -0.27
N ALA A 74 -4.88 -8.73 0.46
CA ALA A 74 -6.29 -8.36 0.31
C ALA A 74 -6.61 -7.86 -1.10
N TYR A 75 -5.73 -7.03 -1.69
CA TYR A 75 -5.87 -6.58 -3.08
C TYR A 75 -5.88 -7.75 -4.08
N VAL A 76 -4.90 -8.66 -3.99
CA VAL A 76 -4.74 -9.79 -4.92
C VAL A 76 -5.91 -10.76 -4.86
N ASN A 77 -6.52 -10.93 -3.68
CA ASN A 77 -7.67 -11.79 -3.45
C ASN A 77 -9.02 -11.07 -3.63
N GLU A 78 -9.02 -9.80 -4.02
CA GLU A 78 -10.22 -8.93 -4.08
C GLU A 78 -11.03 -8.90 -2.76
N ASP A 79 -10.35 -9.09 -1.63
CA ASP A 79 -10.93 -9.09 -0.28
C ASP A 79 -11.03 -7.65 0.27
N ILE A 80 -11.99 -6.91 -0.30
CA ILE A 80 -12.30 -5.52 0.10
C ILE A 80 -12.65 -5.40 1.59
N PRO A 81 -13.44 -6.32 2.20
CA PRO A 81 -13.71 -6.28 3.64
C PRO A 81 -12.44 -6.31 4.50
N SER A 82 -11.51 -7.24 4.21
CA SER A 82 -10.24 -7.33 4.96
C SER A 82 -9.35 -6.11 4.72
N GLY A 83 -9.27 -5.62 3.47
CA GLY A 83 -8.55 -4.39 3.15
C GLY A 83 -9.07 -3.18 3.92
N THR A 84 -10.39 -3.02 3.97
CA THR A 84 -11.05 -1.92 4.69
C THR A 84 -10.81 -2.01 6.21
N ALA A 85 -10.89 -3.23 6.77
CA ALA A 85 -10.62 -3.46 8.18
C ALA A 85 -9.17 -3.12 8.54
N LEU A 86 -8.18 -3.57 7.75
CA LEU A 86 -6.76 -3.25 7.94
C LEU A 86 -6.51 -1.75 7.89
N PHE A 87 -7.15 -1.05 6.94
CA PHE A 87 -7.02 0.40 6.80
C PHE A 87 -7.58 1.15 8.00
N THR A 88 -8.76 0.73 8.47
CA THR A 88 -9.44 1.34 9.63
C THR A 88 -8.67 1.11 10.92
N VAL A 89 -8.14 -0.09 11.14
CA VAL A 89 -7.33 -0.39 12.32
C VAL A 89 -6.04 0.44 12.33
N ALA A 90 -5.32 0.52 11.22
CA ALA A 90 -4.10 1.33 11.14
C ALA A 90 -4.37 2.82 11.39
N LEU A 91 -5.53 3.33 10.97
CA LEU A 91 -5.96 4.69 11.28
C LEU A 91 -6.19 4.89 12.78
N VAL A 92 -7.00 4.03 13.39
CA VAL A 92 -7.35 4.14 14.83
C VAL A 92 -6.09 4.04 15.69
N ASP A 93 -5.13 3.22 15.28
CA ASP A 93 -3.83 3.07 15.94
C ASP A 93 -2.87 4.25 15.68
N GLY A 94 -3.22 5.20 14.81
CA GLY A 94 -2.36 6.31 14.41
C GLY A 94 -1.15 5.89 13.55
N LYS A 95 -1.16 4.67 13.01
CA LYS A 95 -0.06 4.05 12.24
C LYS A 95 -0.26 4.11 10.73
N LEU A 96 -1.40 4.62 10.28
CA LEU A 96 -1.74 4.71 8.86
C LEU A 96 -0.68 5.48 8.04
N PRO A 97 -0.14 6.63 8.50
CA PRO A 97 0.89 7.35 7.74
C PRO A 97 2.15 6.49 7.47
N ASP A 98 2.65 5.79 8.49
CA ASP A 98 3.82 4.91 8.37
C ASP A 98 3.53 3.74 7.42
N CYS A 99 2.33 3.14 7.51
CA CYS A 99 1.92 2.04 6.64
C CYS A 99 1.84 2.47 5.17
N LEU A 100 1.28 3.65 4.90
CA LEU A 100 1.19 4.22 3.56
C LEU A 100 2.56 4.57 3.00
N MET A 101 3.47 5.05 3.84
CA MET A 101 4.86 5.33 3.47
C MET A 101 5.61 4.06 3.07
N THR A 102 5.49 3.00 3.88
CA THR A 102 6.11 1.71 3.56
C THR A 102 5.49 1.09 2.31
N LEU A 103 4.18 1.25 2.09
CA LEU A 103 3.50 0.81 0.86
C LEU A 103 4.07 1.52 -0.37
N ALA A 104 4.13 2.86 -0.33
CA ALA A 104 4.66 3.66 -1.43
C ALA A 104 6.13 3.37 -1.71
N GLY A 105 6.96 3.25 -0.67
CA GLY A 105 8.37 2.86 -0.80
C GLY A 105 8.53 1.48 -1.43
N SER A 106 7.69 0.51 -1.04
CA SER A 106 7.68 -0.84 -1.61
C SER A 106 7.22 -0.85 -3.07
N ALA A 107 6.25 0.00 -3.44
CA ALA A 107 5.81 0.19 -4.81
C ALA A 107 6.94 0.74 -5.69
N VAL A 108 7.63 1.79 -5.24
CA VAL A 108 8.76 2.37 -5.96
C VAL A 108 9.90 1.37 -6.13
N ALA A 109 10.26 0.64 -5.06
CA ALA A 109 11.32 -0.37 -5.12
C ALA A 109 10.97 -1.47 -6.14
N THR A 110 9.72 -1.91 -6.16
CA THR A 110 9.21 -2.90 -7.13
C THR A 110 9.25 -2.36 -8.56
N LEU A 111 8.76 -1.14 -8.79
CA LEU A 111 8.75 -0.51 -10.11
C LEU A 111 10.17 -0.26 -10.64
N ARG A 112 11.10 0.23 -9.80
CA ARG A 112 12.51 0.39 -10.17
C ARG A 112 13.16 -0.94 -10.54
N ARG A 113 12.86 -2.02 -9.81
CA ARG A 113 13.37 -3.36 -10.13
C ARG A 113 12.82 -3.88 -11.46
N ARG A 114 11.55 -3.59 -11.78
CA ARG A 114 10.93 -3.96 -13.07
C ARG A 114 11.45 -3.16 -14.26
N GLY A 115 11.69 -1.85 -14.08
CA GLY A 115 12.25 -0.99 -15.14
C GLY A 115 13.75 -1.20 -15.39
N ALA A 116 14.45 -1.89 -14.49
CA ALA A 116 15.85 -2.28 -14.63
C ALA A 116 16.02 -3.69 -15.25
N ALA A 117 14.92 -4.37 -15.58
CA ALA A 117 14.88 -5.68 -16.24
C ALA A 117 14.50 -5.51 -17.72
#